data_AF-A0A969BCE8-F1
#
_entry.id   AF-A0A969BCE8-F1
#
_cell.length_a   1.000
_cell.length_b   1.000
_cell.length_c   1.000
_cell.angle_alpha   90.00
_cell.angle_beta   90.00
_cell.angle_gamma   90.00
#
_symmetry.space_group_name_H-M   'P 1'
#
loop_
_entity.id
_entity.type
_entity.pdbx_description
1 polymer ?
#
loop_
_entity_poly.entity_id
_entity_poly.type
_entity_poly.pdbx_seq_one_letter_code
_entity_poly.pdbx_strand_id
1 'polypeptide(L)'
;MPEGASATKLRYRLGETWFNATFSATPQDTATGGGSTGGAYDYVLNSYLGNNPLFYKIDSLLQAESTLEIELTFVQLLAYKLGQAVLVFPNNYTSIQQEPLDSLSLRCNIYSDRQILWNDLVSHTRTGQMLAISSAQIAYWESNKTADKDFVIQYQLSLEELGLFSLSTFLNDSLVNGWFGPGIFHLYC
;
A
#
# COMPACT_ATOMS: atom_id res chain seq x y z
N MET A 1 4.91 6.49 3.84
CA MET A 1 3.52 6.07 3.48
C MET A 1 3.52 5.61 2.03
N PRO A 2 2.61 4.71 1.63
CA PRO A 2 2.44 4.36 0.22
C PRO A 2 2.19 5.59 -0.66
N GLU A 3 2.68 5.57 -1.90
CA GLU A 3 2.43 6.64 -2.85
C GLU A 3 0.92 6.73 -3.19
N GLY A 4 0.39 7.95 -3.22
CA GLY A 4 -1.05 8.19 -3.45
C GLY A 4 -1.94 7.92 -2.23
N ALA A 5 -1.38 7.55 -1.08
CA ALA A 5 -2.11 7.49 0.18
C ALA A 5 -2.36 8.88 0.78
N SER A 6 -3.50 9.05 1.44
CA SER A 6 -3.85 10.25 2.20
C SER A 6 -4.00 9.90 3.68
N ALA A 7 -3.19 10.52 4.54
CA ALA A 7 -3.29 10.34 5.99
C ALA A 7 -4.63 10.89 6.52
N THR A 8 -5.29 10.13 7.38
CA THR A 8 -6.58 10.50 7.99
C THR A 8 -6.53 10.60 9.50
N LYS A 9 -5.60 9.87 10.14
CA LYS A 9 -5.36 9.95 11.59
C LYS A 9 -3.88 9.72 11.90
N LEU A 10 -3.31 10.54 12.76
CA LEU A 10 -2.04 10.26 13.41
C LEU A 10 -2.24 10.41 14.92
N ARG A 11 -1.84 9.40 15.68
CA ARG A 11 -1.83 9.45 17.14
C ARG A 11 -0.54 8.85 17.66
N TYR A 12 -0.12 9.31 18.83
CA TYR A 12 1.05 8.78 19.51
C TYR A 12 0.77 8.59 20.99
N ARG A 13 1.45 7.63 21.61
CA ARG A 13 1.35 7.35 23.04
C ARG A 13 2.68 7.62 23.71
N LEU A 14 2.64 8.38 24.81
CA LEU A 14 3.76 8.55 25.74
C LEU A 14 3.31 8.09 27.11
N GLY A 15 3.99 7.06 27.66
CA GLY A 15 3.51 6.36 28.84
C GLY A 15 2.13 5.77 28.61
N GLU A 16 1.16 6.15 29.44
CA GLU A 16 -0.23 5.68 29.37
C GLU A 16 -1.17 6.62 28.59
N THR A 17 -0.67 7.77 28.13
CA THR A 17 -1.52 8.82 27.52
C THR A 17 -1.42 8.82 26.00
N TRP A 18 -2.59 8.75 25.34
CA TRP A 18 -2.71 8.91 23.89
C TRP A 18 -2.97 10.38 23.52
N PHE A 19 -2.23 10.84 22.51
CA PHE A 19 -2.37 12.17 21.91
C PHE A 19 -2.79 12.01 20.45
N ASN A 20 -3.74 12.84 19.99
CA ASN A 20 -4.13 12.89 18.58
C ASN A 20 -3.48 14.10 17.92
N ALA A 21 -2.78 13.87 16.81
CA ALA A 21 -2.30 14.94 15.95
C ALA A 21 -3.47 15.54 15.18
N THR A 22 -3.49 16.87 15.06
CA THR A 22 -4.45 17.56 14.20
C THR A 22 -3.81 17.84 12.85
N PHE A 23 -4.37 17.28 11.78
CA PHE A 23 -3.98 17.69 10.43
C PHE A 23 -4.60 19.05 10.13
N SER A 24 -3.75 20.05 9.93
CA SER A 24 -4.17 21.29 9.30
C SER A 24 -3.58 21.29 7.90
N ALA A 25 -4.43 21.45 6.88
CA ALA A 25 -3.99 21.72 5.52
C ALA A 25 -3.44 23.16 5.48
N THR A 26 -2.30 23.38 6.11
CA THR A 26 -1.50 24.55 5.82
C THR A 26 -0.79 24.25 4.50
N PRO A 27 -0.71 25.22 3.56
CA PRO A 27 0.21 25.09 2.44
C PRO A 27 1.56 24.67 3.02
N GLN A 28 2.10 23.54 2.57
CA GLN A 28 3.46 23.19 2.94
C GLN A 28 4.31 24.40 2.54
N ASP A 29 5.07 24.92 3.49
CA ASP A 29 6.02 25.96 3.18
C ASP A 29 6.98 25.41 2.12
N THR A 30 6.80 25.88 0.89
CA THR A 30 7.69 25.55 -0.22
C THR A 30 9.00 26.33 -0.13
N ALA A 31 9.21 27.12 0.94
CA ALA A 31 10.53 27.67 1.24
C ALA A 31 11.45 26.54 1.68
N THR A 32 12.05 25.92 0.67
CA THR A 32 13.35 25.28 0.76
C THR A 32 14.31 26.22 1.49
N GLY A 33 14.47 26.01 2.79
CA GLY A 33 15.35 26.80 3.66
C GLY A 33 14.79 28.16 4.07
N GLY A 34 14.26 28.25 5.29
CA GLY A 34 13.83 29.54 5.85
C GLY A 34 13.71 29.54 7.37
N GLY A 35 14.83 29.61 8.08
CA GLY A 35 14.84 30.01 9.50
C GLY A 35 15.88 29.32 10.40
N SER A 36 17.14 29.77 10.30
CA SER A 36 18.13 29.86 11.38
C SER A 36 18.14 28.78 12.49
N THR A 37 19.18 27.94 12.50
CA THR A 37 19.68 27.03 13.57
C THR A 37 19.23 25.56 13.62
N GLY A 38 18.70 24.98 12.53
CA GLY A 38 18.51 23.53 12.39
C GLY A 38 19.25 22.99 11.16
N GLY A 39 20.07 21.94 11.33
CA GLY A 39 20.97 21.41 10.31
C GLY A 39 20.32 21.07 8.96
N ALA A 40 21.16 20.99 7.92
CA ALA A 40 20.76 20.57 6.58
C ALA A 40 19.84 19.35 6.63
N TYR A 41 18.66 19.44 6.01
CA TYR A 41 17.77 18.29 5.84
C TYR A 41 18.55 17.14 5.20
N ASP A 42 18.47 15.95 5.80
CA ASP A 42 19.17 14.78 5.31
C ASP A 42 18.61 14.39 3.93
N TYR A 43 19.45 14.47 2.90
CA TYR A 43 19.12 14.07 1.54
C TYR A 43 18.56 12.63 1.48
N VAL A 44 19.02 11.76 2.37
CA VAL A 44 18.56 10.38 2.51
C VAL A 44 17.09 10.34 2.90
N LEU A 45 16.66 11.16 3.87
CA LEU A 45 15.25 11.23 4.28
C LEU A 45 14.36 11.76 3.17
N ASN A 46 14.80 12.76 2.41
CA ASN A 46 14.02 13.30 1.30
C ASN A 46 13.87 12.28 0.17
N SER A 47 14.92 11.53 -0.14
CA SER A 47 14.87 10.43 -1.12
C SER A 47 13.96 9.28 -0.67
N TYR A 48 13.87 9.05 0.64
CA TYR A 48 13.10 7.95 1.22
C TYR A 48 11.60 8.26 1.35
N LEU A 49 11.25 9.46 1.81
CA LEU A 49 9.87 9.81 2.15
C LEU A 49 8.99 10.10 0.92
N GLY A 50 9.61 10.26 -0.26
CA GLY A 50 8.92 10.45 -1.53
C GLY A 50 8.32 11.85 -1.70
N ASN A 51 7.41 12.00 -2.67
CA ASN A 51 6.92 13.30 -3.12
C ASN A 51 6.00 14.03 -2.14
N ASN A 52 5.32 13.31 -1.24
CA ASN A 52 4.37 13.87 -0.28
C ASN A 52 4.65 13.36 1.13
N PRO A 53 5.78 13.78 1.73
CA PRO A 53 6.17 13.34 3.06
C PRO A 53 5.22 13.92 4.12
N LEU A 54 4.80 13.10 5.08
CA LEU A 54 4.13 13.58 6.28
C LEU A 54 5.17 13.89 7.34
N PHE A 55 5.32 15.17 7.69
CA PHE A 55 6.14 15.61 8.81
C PHE A 55 5.26 15.88 10.02
N TYR A 56 5.62 15.29 11.15
CA TYR A 56 5.00 15.57 12.44
C TYR A 56 6.07 15.70 13.50
N LYS A 57 6.04 16.80 14.23
CA LYS A 57 6.94 17.04 15.36
C LYS A 57 6.20 16.73 16.66
N ILE A 58 6.81 15.89 17.50
CA ILE A 58 6.34 15.66 18.87
C ILE A 58 7.00 16.73 19.74
N ASP A 59 6.20 17.65 20.28
CA ASP A 59 6.71 18.77 21.10
C ASP A 59 6.98 18.38 22.57
N SER A 60 6.55 17.18 22.98
CA SER A 60 6.80 16.66 24.33
C SER A 60 8.25 16.21 24.48
N LEU A 61 8.88 16.59 25.59
CA LEU A 61 10.18 16.05 25.98
C LEU A 61 10.05 14.55 26.26
N LEU A 62 10.85 13.75 25.55
CA LEU A 62 10.97 12.31 25.80
C LEU A 62 11.89 12.10 26.99
N GLN A 63 11.40 11.42 28.03
CA GLN A 63 12.24 10.99 29.14
C GLN A 63 13.10 9.80 28.69
N ALA A 64 14.28 9.65 29.32
CA ALA A 64 15.09 8.45 29.13
C ALA A 64 14.27 7.19 29.49
N GLU A 65 14.49 6.10 28.77
CA GLU A 65 13.78 4.82 28.96
C GLU A 65 12.26 4.89 28.75
N SER A 66 11.73 5.98 28.18
CA SER A 66 10.33 6.07 27.79
C SER A 66 10.07 5.31 26.49
N THR A 67 8.87 4.73 26.38
CA THR A 67 8.38 4.11 25.14
C THR A 67 7.48 5.09 24.40
N LEU A 68 7.78 5.30 23.11
CA LEU A 68 6.96 6.05 22.18
C LEU A 68 6.26 5.07 21.24
N GLU A 69 4.93 5.09 21.22
CA GLU A 69 4.13 4.36 20.23
C GLU A 69 3.55 5.34 19.22
N ILE A 70 3.63 5.02 17.93
CA ILE A 70 3.10 5.86 16.84
C ILE A 70 2.13 5.02 16.03
N GLU A 71 0.94 5.56 15.78
CA GLU A 71 -0.06 4.95 14.91
C GLU A 71 -0.51 5.93 13.83
N LEU A 72 -0.40 5.49 12.58
CA LEU A 72 -0.80 6.23 11.40
C LEU A 72 -1.92 5.47 10.67
N THR A 73 -3.05 6.13 10.49
CA THR A 73 -4.16 5.68 9.65
C THR A 73 -4.19 6.51 8.37
N PHE A 74 -4.36 5.84 7.23
CA PHE A 74 -4.46 6.46 5.93
C PHE A 74 -5.44 5.71 5.04
N VAL A 75 -5.84 6.35 3.94
CA VAL A 75 -6.65 5.75 2.86
C VAL A 75 -5.86 5.81 1.56
N GLN A 76 -6.04 4.81 0.70
CA GLN A 76 -5.39 4.76 -0.60
C GLN A 76 -6.30 4.06 -1.60
N LEU A 77 -6.32 4.54 -2.84
CA LEU A 77 -6.92 3.81 -3.95
C LEU A 77 -5.86 2.85 -4.54
N LEU A 78 -6.16 1.55 -4.55
CA LEU A 78 -5.24 0.56 -5.10
C LEU A 78 -5.25 0.59 -6.63
N ALA A 79 -4.08 0.40 -7.23
CA ALA A 79 -3.98 0.19 -8.67
C ALA A 79 -4.71 -1.11 -9.04
N TYR A 80 -5.59 -1.01 -10.04
CA TYR A 80 -6.44 -2.11 -10.50
C TYR A 80 -6.36 -2.25 -12.02
N LYS A 81 -6.14 -3.47 -12.50
CA LYS A 81 -6.13 -3.79 -13.93
C LYS A 81 -6.58 -5.23 -14.15
N LEU A 82 -7.60 -5.42 -15.00
CA LEU A 82 -8.07 -6.75 -15.44
C LEU A 82 -8.37 -7.71 -14.26
N GLY A 83 -9.01 -7.21 -13.21
CA GLY A 83 -9.35 -8.02 -12.03
C GLY A 83 -8.24 -8.13 -11.00
N GLN A 84 -7.01 -7.74 -11.33
CA GLN A 84 -5.90 -7.76 -10.39
C GLN A 84 -5.78 -6.41 -9.67
N ALA A 85 -5.62 -6.47 -8.35
CA ALA A 85 -5.25 -5.35 -7.51
C ALA A 85 -3.90 -5.61 -6.84
N VAL A 86 -3.09 -4.55 -6.74
CA VAL A 86 -1.75 -4.62 -6.14
C VAL A 86 -1.65 -3.55 -5.05
N LEU A 87 -1.25 -3.99 -3.85
CA LEU A 87 -0.88 -3.13 -2.74
C LEU A 87 0.64 -3.23 -2.54
N VAL A 88 1.32 -2.09 -2.67
CA VAL A 88 2.73 -1.94 -2.29
C VAL A 88 2.78 -1.06 -1.04
N PHE A 89 3.24 -1.63 0.06
CA PHE A 89 3.40 -0.91 1.32
C PHE A 89 4.90 -0.76 1.65
N PRO A 90 5.40 0.48 1.79
CA PRO A 90 6.80 0.74 2.09
C PRO A 90 7.22 0.09 3.41
N ASN A 91 8.23 -0.75 3.34
CA ASN A 91 8.83 -1.43 4.49
C ASN A 91 10.34 -1.67 4.32
N ASN A 92 10.95 -1.23 3.22
CA ASN A 92 12.39 -1.15 3.14
C ASN A 92 12.88 0.10 3.86
N TYR A 93 13.52 -0.04 5.02
CA TYR A 93 14.11 1.04 5.83
C TYR A 93 15.64 0.96 5.88
N THR A 94 16.28 0.22 4.97
CA THR A 94 17.74 -0.02 4.98
C THR A 94 18.61 1.24 5.07
N SER A 95 18.09 2.39 4.63
CA SER A 95 18.79 3.67 4.68
C SER A 95 18.84 4.32 6.07
N ILE A 96 17.89 3.98 6.96
CA ILE A 96 17.73 4.62 8.29
C ILE A 96 17.66 3.62 9.44
N GLN A 97 17.48 2.34 9.16
CA GLN A 97 17.46 1.24 10.12
C GLN A 97 18.53 0.21 9.74
N GLN A 98 19.54 0.02 10.59
CA GLN A 98 20.56 -1.02 10.41
C GLN A 98 20.41 -2.20 11.38
N GLU A 99 19.89 -1.95 12.58
CA GLU A 99 19.65 -3.00 13.57
C GLU A 99 18.33 -3.74 13.28
N PRO A 100 18.25 -5.06 13.54
CA PRO A 100 17.01 -5.81 13.42
C PRO A 100 15.91 -5.28 14.35
N LEU A 101 14.65 -5.37 13.90
CA LEU A 101 13.49 -5.16 14.76
C LEU A 101 13.24 -6.43 15.58
N ASP A 102 12.86 -6.26 16.85
CA ASP A 102 12.44 -7.38 17.71
C ASP A 102 11.30 -8.17 17.07
N SER A 103 10.33 -7.46 16.47
CA SER A 103 9.25 -8.06 15.72
C SER A 103 8.81 -7.18 14.55
N LEU A 104 8.49 -7.83 13.44
CA LEU A 104 7.88 -7.24 12.26
C LEU A 104 6.64 -8.05 11.92
N SER A 105 5.51 -7.38 11.70
CA SER A 105 4.26 -8.07 11.38
C SER A 105 3.40 -7.28 10.40
N LEU A 106 2.62 -8.02 9.63
CA LEU A 106 1.65 -7.49 8.70
C LEU A 106 0.38 -8.35 8.77
N ARG A 107 -0.77 -7.69 8.80
CA ARG A 107 -2.06 -8.34 8.60
C ARG A 107 -2.86 -7.55 7.57
N CYS A 108 -3.20 -8.20 6.47
CA CYS A 108 -4.06 -7.65 5.43
C CYS A 108 -5.38 -8.41 5.42
N ASN A 109 -6.48 -7.68 5.58
CA ASN A 109 -7.84 -8.20 5.40
C ASN A 109 -8.42 -7.58 4.13
N ILE A 110 -8.90 -8.42 3.23
CA ILE A 110 -9.46 -8.05 1.94
C ILE A 110 -10.94 -8.38 1.97
N TYR A 111 -11.77 -7.42 1.58
CA TYR A 111 -13.21 -7.58 1.43
C TYR A 111 -13.60 -7.09 0.04
N SER A 112 -14.48 -7.82 -0.63
CA SER A 112 -14.90 -7.51 -2.01
C SER A 112 -16.34 -7.97 -2.23
N ASP A 113 -17.10 -7.17 -2.97
CA ASP A 113 -18.43 -7.57 -3.45
C ASP A 113 -18.34 -8.66 -4.53
N ARG A 114 -17.22 -8.67 -5.28
CA ARG A 114 -16.91 -9.70 -6.29
C ARG A 114 -16.15 -10.86 -5.69
N GLN A 115 -16.33 -12.06 -6.25
CA GLN A 115 -15.54 -13.23 -5.86
C GLN A 115 -14.03 -12.97 -5.95
N ILE A 116 -13.30 -13.28 -4.88
CA ILE A 116 -11.84 -13.29 -4.82
C ILE A 116 -11.36 -14.66 -5.30
N LEU A 117 -10.61 -14.68 -6.41
CA LEU A 117 -10.09 -15.90 -7.03
C LEU A 117 -8.76 -16.33 -6.41
N TRP A 118 -7.93 -15.36 -6.03
CA TRP A 118 -6.59 -15.60 -5.49
C TRP A 118 -6.10 -14.40 -4.70
N ASN A 119 -5.22 -14.64 -3.72
CA ASN A 119 -4.48 -13.63 -3.00
C ASN A 119 -3.08 -14.15 -2.59
N ASP A 120 -2.09 -13.27 -2.48
CA ASP A 120 -0.78 -13.64 -1.93
C ASP A 120 0.04 -12.44 -1.45
N LEU A 121 1.01 -12.72 -0.58
CA LEU A 121 2.11 -11.83 -0.23
C LEU A 121 3.34 -12.25 -1.06
N VAL A 122 3.52 -11.62 -2.22
CA VAL A 122 4.58 -12.01 -3.17
C VAL A 122 5.98 -11.55 -2.76
N SER A 123 6.05 -10.65 -1.79
CA SER A 123 7.31 -10.06 -1.31
C SER A 123 8.02 -10.89 -0.23
N HIS A 124 7.27 -11.62 0.61
CA HIS A 124 7.74 -12.31 1.81
C HIS A 124 7.00 -13.64 1.98
N THR A 125 7.56 -14.55 2.76
CA THR A 125 6.87 -15.81 3.10
C THR A 125 5.80 -15.55 4.16
N ARG A 126 4.53 -15.57 3.75
CA ARG A 126 3.38 -15.45 4.65
C ARG A 126 3.40 -16.51 5.76
N THR A 127 2.99 -16.13 6.96
CA THR A 127 2.80 -17.04 8.11
C THR A 127 1.37 -17.58 8.20
N GLY A 128 0.41 -16.92 7.55
CA GLY A 128 -0.98 -17.37 7.49
C GLY A 128 -1.71 -16.82 6.26
N GLN A 129 -2.68 -17.59 5.78
CA GLN A 129 -3.55 -17.21 4.67
C GLN A 129 -4.93 -17.83 4.83
N MET A 130 -5.94 -17.06 4.48
CA MET A 130 -7.32 -17.54 4.34
C MET A 130 -7.90 -16.97 3.05
N LEU A 131 -8.69 -17.77 2.34
CA LEU A 131 -9.46 -17.36 1.18
C LEU A 131 -10.89 -17.88 1.32
N ALA A 132 -11.84 -16.96 1.28
CA ALA A 132 -13.27 -17.23 1.12
C ALA A 132 -13.78 -16.47 -0.11
N ILE A 133 -15.07 -16.63 -0.45
CA ILE A 133 -15.64 -16.07 -1.68
C ILE A 133 -15.45 -14.55 -1.75
N SER A 134 -15.87 -13.81 -0.73
CA SER A 134 -15.87 -12.34 -0.71
C SER A 134 -14.89 -11.73 0.28
N SER A 135 -14.07 -12.58 0.93
CA SER A 135 -13.10 -12.12 1.91
C SER A 135 -11.84 -12.95 1.89
N ALA A 136 -10.70 -12.33 2.12
CA ALA A 136 -9.44 -13.02 2.23
C ALA A 136 -8.56 -12.38 3.30
N GLN A 137 -7.64 -13.16 3.87
CA GLN A 137 -6.67 -12.67 4.85
C GLN A 137 -5.28 -13.16 4.49
N ILE A 138 -4.30 -12.29 4.69
CA ILE A 138 -2.89 -12.62 4.64
C ILE A 138 -2.21 -12.11 5.92
N ALA A 139 -1.41 -12.96 6.53
CA ALA A 139 -0.64 -12.64 7.73
C ALA A 139 0.85 -12.93 7.48
N TYR A 140 1.69 -12.09 8.04
CA TYR A 140 3.14 -12.25 8.11
C TYR A 140 3.61 -11.83 9.49
N TRP A 141 4.58 -12.57 10.02
CA TRP A 141 5.25 -12.28 11.27
C TRP A 141 6.66 -12.85 11.24
N GLU A 142 7.62 -12.06 11.69
CA GLU A 142 9.01 -12.49 11.86
C GLU A 142 9.62 -11.72 13.04
N SER A 143 10.55 -12.35 13.75
CA SER A 143 11.29 -11.74 14.86
C SER A 143 12.76 -11.56 14.50
N ASN A 144 13.44 -10.58 15.09
CA ASN A 144 14.86 -10.29 14.84
C ASN A 144 15.16 -10.09 13.34
N LYS A 145 14.32 -9.30 12.67
CA LYS A 145 14.40 -9.08 11.22
C LYS A 145 14.55 -7.60 10.89
N THR A 146 15.44 -7.29 9.96
CA THR A 146 15.55 -5.97 9.35
C THR A 146 14.40 -5.73 8.39
N ALA A 147 13.80 -4.55 8.43
CA ALA A 147 12.79 -4.14 7.47
C ALA A 147 13.52 -3.71 6.18
N ASP A 148 13.82 -4.68 5.31
CA ASP A 148 14.74 -4.50 4.17
C ASP A 148 14.05 -4.59 2.81
N LYS A 149 12.74 -4.87 2.81
CA LYS A 149 11.94 -5.07 1.61
C LYS A 149 10.52 -4.59 1.84
N ASP A 150 9.95 -3.96 0.81
CA ASP A 150 8.56 -3.53 0.82
C ASP A 150 7.61 -4.72 0.82
N PHE A 151 6.46 -4.55 1.46
CA PHE A 151 5.40 -5.52 1.37
C PHE A 151 4.65 -5.33 0.05
N VAL A 152 4.55 -6.40 -0.72
CA VAL A 152 3.78 -6.47 -1.97
C VAL A 152 2.73 -7.54 -1.82
N ILE A 153 1.47 -7.11 -1.78
CA ILE A 153 0.29 -7.97 -1.73
C ILE A 153 -0.44 -7.87 -3.06
N GLN A 154 -0.91 -9.00 -3.55
CA GLN A 154 -1.73 -9.06 -4.75
C GLN A 154 -2.99 -9.87 -4.48
N TYR A 155 -4.08 -9.51 -5.16
CA TYR A 155 -5.28 -10.33 -5.22
C TYR A 155 -6.00 -10.18 -6.56
N GLN A 156 -6.71 -11.23 -6.94
CA GLN A 156 -7.46 -11.33 -8.19
C GLN A 156 -8.94 -11.44 -7.87
N LEU A 157 -9.74 -10.62 -8.54
CA LEU A 157 -11.20 -10.66 -8.53
C LEU A 157 -11.72 -11.32 -9.80
N SER A 158 -12.88 -11.97 -9.67
CA SER A 158 -13.64 -12.46 -10.82
C SER A 158 -14.11 -11.29 -11.68
N LEU A 159 -14.11 -11.51 -12.99
CA LEU A 159 -14.65 -10.58 -14.00
C LEU A 159 -16.00 -11.07 -14.55
N GLU A 160 -16.44 -12.26 -14.17
CA GLU A 160 -17.70 -12.86 -14.66
C GLU A 160 -18.91 -12.01 -14.28
N GLU A 161 -18.88 -11.44 -13.07
CA GLU A 161 -19.92 -10.54 -12.55
C GLU A 161 -19.98 -9.19 -13.27
N LEU A 162 -18.94 -8.80 -14.02
CA LEU A 162 -18.95 -7.56 -14.81
C LEU A 162 -19.70 -7.72 -16.14
N GLY A 163 -20.21 -8.92 -16.45
CA GLY A 163 -20.86 -9.18 -17.74
C GLY A 163 -19.91 -8.95 -18.92
N LEU A 164 -18.59 -9.05 -18.71
CA LEU A 164 -17.60 -8.94 -19.77
C LEU A 164 -17.60 -10.24 -20.57
N PHE A 165 -18.64 -10.43 -21.38
CA PHE A 165 -18.70 -11.55 -22.31
C PHE A 165 -17.72 -11.26 -23.44
N SER A 166 -16.60 -11.97 -23.47
CA SER A 166 -15.89 -12.18 -24.73
C SER A 166 -16.81 -12.98 -25.63
N LEU A 167 -17.65 -12.29 -26.41
CA LEU A 167 -18.32 -12.89 -27.55
C LEU A 167 -17.23 -13.19 -28.58
N SER A 168 -16.52 -14.29 -28.38
CA SER A 168 -15.72 -14.91 -29.43
C SER A 168 -16.70 -15.24 -30.54
N THR A 169 -16.71 -14.41 -31.58
CA THR A 169 -17.35 -14.78 -32.83
C THR A 169 -16.44 -15.82 -33.47
N PHE A 170 -16.54 -17.06 -33.01
CA PHE A 170 -16.21 -18.21 -33.84
C PHE A 170 -17.22 -18.17 -34.99
N LEU A 171 -16.96 -17.34 -35.99
CA LEU A 171 -17.63 -17.42 -37.26
C LEU A 171 -17.27 -18.81 -37.79
N ASN A 172 -18.28 -19.64 -38.01
CA ASN A 172 -18.09 -20.89 -38.73
C ASN A 172 -17.41 -20.53 -40.05
N ASP A 173 -16.28 -21.17 -40.35
CA ASP A 173 -15.41 -20.85 -41.52
C ASP A 173 -16.20 -20.85 -42.84
N SER A 174 -17.34 -21.53 -42.86
CA SER A 174 -18.30 -21.54 -43.97
C SER A 174 -19.03 -20.21 -44.25
N LEU A 175 -18.92 -19.19 -43.39
CA LEU A 175 -19.60 -17.89 -43.54
C LEU A 175 -18.64 -16.72 -43.85
N VAL A 176 -17.32 -16.94 -43.87
CA VAL A 176 -16.34 -15.88 -44.18
C VAL A 176 -15.91 -15.97 -45.65
N ASN A 177 -16.72 -15.40 -46.54
CA ASN A 177 -16.29 -15.12 -47.91
C ASN A 177 -15.61 -13.75 -47.96
N GLY A 178 -14.26 -13.72 -48.01
CA GLY A 178 -13.52 -12.56 -48.53
C GLY A 178 -12.40 -11.98 -47.66
N TRP A 179 -11.17 -12.32 -48.02
CA TRP A 179 -9.97 -11.47 -48.14
C TRP A 179 -9.36 -10.71 -46.93
N PHE A 180 -9.93 -10.70 -45.72
CA PHE A 180 -9.33 -9.93 -44.60
C PHE A 180 -8.93 -10.72 -43.34
N GLY A 181 -9.00 -12.06 -43.34
CA GLY A 181 -8.58 -12.89 -42.20
C GLY A 181 -9.45 -12.70 -40.94
N PRO A 182 -9.25 -13.52 -39.88
CA PRO A 182 -10.05 -13.41 -38.67
C PRO A 182 -9.66 -12.14 -37.89
N GLY A 183 -10.42 -11.07 -38.11
CA GLY A 183 -10.31 -9.82 -37.36
C GLY A 183 -10.96 -9.95 -35.98
N ILE A 184 -10.19 -9.69 -34.92
CA ILE A 184 -10.72 -9.50 -33.57
C ILE A 184 -11.21 -8.05 -33.48
N PHE A 185 -12.48 -7.84 -33.15
CA PHE A 185 -13.01 -6.51 -32.84
C PHE A 185 -13.43 -6.46 -31.38
N HIS A 186 -12.98 -5.42 -30.68
CA HIS A 186 -13.49 -5.05 -29.35
C HIS A 186 -14.45 -3.87 -29.53
N LEU A 187 -15.66 -3.98 -28.96
CA LEU A 187 -16.61 -2.87 -28.87
C LEU A 187 -16.56 -2.30 -27.45
N TYR A 188 -16.31 -0.99 -27.37
CA TYR A 188 -16.45 -0.21 -26.15
C TYR A 188 -17.87 0.36 -26.12
N CYS A 189 -18.62 0.10 -25.04
CA CYS A 189 -19.85 0.82 -24.71
C CYS A 189 -19.58 1.68 -23.47
#